data_AF-A0A7S1Q2F4-F1
#
_entry.id   AF-A0A7S1Q2F4-F1
#
_cell.length_a   1.000
_cell.length_b   1.000
_cell.length_c   1.000
_cell.angle_alpha   90.00
_cell.angle_beta   90.00
_cell.angle_gamma   90.00
#
_symmetry.space_group_name_H-M   'P 1'
#
loop_
_entity.id
_entity.type
_entity.pdbx_description
1 polymer ?
#
loop_
_entity_poly.entity_id
_entity_poly.type
_entity_poly.pdbx_seq_one_letter_code
_entity_poly.pdbx_strand_id
1 'polypeptide(L)'
;GGTGQSATAEVDVVDVVNHYEALEIEDTAEEGIIKKAYRKLVLKWHPDKHPADRDEAEEKIRAINEAYEVLSNPTKKSAYDQQRRAVEQRKQGKVLRSTICVKTDLPRECMLQPVGYPDKFLRYRQGTGRNSAQCFAQSRAEARREGGDITLEEFMPFFEATKLSFWWLPEVNSMCRIRAAELGTRETKGESVRAGKAGGLNLAFKPDAHESEQDSAVKLIEARKGELKEMVNWIVMPSPYYEGAVRFEAAYVPGYYIAFRPPIGLRVIPYAEGMDTNCIVDFQLIDYAQMFKFIELEEVLRSAMHGVTNWMPLDLLKMDANVQAYFTNILGVPMWEDDDFQTYFAGHFDIWEYRTDLRSVRLR
;
A
#
# COMPACT_ATOMS: atom_id res chain seq x y z
N GLY A 1 -43.26 -26.54 5.06
CA GLY A 1 -42.38 -26.13 6.18
C GLY A 1 -41.03 -26.74 5.94
N GLY A 2 -40.05 -25.91 5.59
CA GLY A 2 -38.67 -26.31 5.36
C GLY A 2 -37.83 -25.07 5.52
N THR A 3 -37.44 -24.80 6.76
CA THR A 3 -36.60 -23.68 7.19
C THR A 3 -35.20 -23.86 6.58
N GLY A 4 -34.92 -23.15 5.50
CA GLY A 4 -33.57 -22.92 5.02
C GLY A 4 -32.85 -22.04 6.03
N GLN A 5 -31.89 -22.63 6.75
CA GLN A 5 -30.94 -21.87 7.56
C GLN A 5 -30.16 -20.97 6.61
N SER A 6 -30.40 -19.66 6.72
CA SER A 6 -29.57 -18.62 6.15
C SER A 6 -28.18 -18.75 6.78
N ALA A 7 -27.23 -19.26 6.01
CA ALA A 7 -25.83 -19.12 6.34
C ALA A 7 -25.48 -17.64 6.17
N THR A 8 -25.48 -16.90 7.28
CA THR A 8 -24.82 -15.60 7.36
C THR A 8 -23.35 -15.85 7.07
N ALA A 9 -22.90 -15.55 5.86
CA ALA A 9 -21.48 -15.44 5.57
C ALA A 9 -20.94 -14.36 6.51
N GLU A 10 -20.12 -14.75 7.49
CA GLU A 10 -19.28 -13.84 8.24
C GLU A 10 -18.39 -13.12 7.21
N VAL A 11 -18.78 -11.90 6.87
CA VAL A 11 -17.93 -11.02 6.08
C VAL A 11 -16.83 -10.59 7.03
N ASP A 12 -15.61 -11.06 6.80
CA ASP A 12 -14.40 -10.71 7.56
C ASP A 12 -14.35 -9.19 7.76
N VAL A 13 -14.70 -8.75 8.97
CA VAL A 13 -14.57 -7.34 9.35
C VAL A 13 -13.08 -7.04 9.30
N VAL A 14 -12.73 -6.02 8.51
CA VAL A 14 -11.34 -5.58 8.33
C VAL A 14 -10.81 -5.05 9.65
N ASP A 15 -10.17 -5.92 10.43
CA ASP A 15 -9.32 -5.49 11.54
C ASP A 15 -8.03 -4.94 10.92
N VAL A 16 -7.95 -3.62 10.88
CA VAL A 16 -6.73 -2.88 10.54
C VAL A 16 -5.63 -3.39 11.48
N VAL A 17 -4.51 -3.85 10.91
CA VAL A 17 -3.37 -4.32 11.70
C VAL A 17 -2.96 -3.23 12.68
N ASN A 18 -2.99 -3.54 13.98
CA ASN A 18 -2.61 -2.59 15.01
C ASN A 18 -1.09 -2.62 15.22
N HIS A 19 -0.37 -1.68 14.60
CA HIS A 19 1.09 -1.58 14.70
C HIS A 19 1.55 -1.26 16.13
N TYR A 20 0.74 -0.56 16.93
CA TYR A 20 1.06 -0.29 18.33
C TYR A 20 0.98 -1.57 19.17
N GLU A 21 -0.02 -2.42 18.93
CA GLU A 21 -0.14 -3.74 19.57
C GLU A 21 1.00 -4.67 19.15
N ALA A 22 1.39 -4.67 17.87
CA ALA A 22 2.53 -5.44 17.39
C ALA A 22 3.84 -5.06 18.08
N LEU A 23 3.99 -3.79 18.48
CA LEU A 23 5.11 -3.29 19.28
C LEU A 23 4.88 -3.35 20.80
N GLU A 24 3.76 -3.90 21.28
CA GLU A 24 3.40 -3.95 22.70
C GLU A 24 3.43 -2.55 23.39
N ILE A 25 2.95 -1.50 22.71
CA ILE A 25 2.97 -0.10 23.20
C ILE A 25 1.59 0.58 23.09
N GLU A 26 1.43 1.69 23.83
CA GLU A 26 0.24 2.55 23.74
C GLU A 26 0.26 3.40 22.45
N ASP A 27 -0.92 3.82 21.98
CA ASP A 27 -1.08 4.63 20.77
C ASP A 27 -0.56 6.07 20.91
N THR A 28 -0.35 6.54 22.14
CA THR A 28 0.29 7.82 22.45
C THR A 28 1.82 7.73 22.55
N ALA A 29 2.43 6.58 22.23
CA ALA A 29 3.86 6.39 22.37
C ALA A 29 4.68 7.37 21.51
N GLU A 30 5.65 7.99 22.17
CA GLU A 30 6.66 8.82 21.53
C GLU A 30 7.72 7.96 20.82
N GLU A 31 8.47 8.56 19.91
CA GLU A 31 9.48 7.89 19.10
C GLU A 31 10.50 7.09 19.93
N GLY A 32 10.95 7.65 21.07
CA GLY A 32 11.87 6.97 21.98
C GLY A 32 11.30 5.68 22.58
N ILE A 33 9.98 5.63 22.83
CA ILE A 33 9.28 4.43 23.32
C ILE A 33 9.17 3.40 22.20
N ILE A 34 8.78 3.83 21.00
CA ILE A 34 8.67 2.98 19.80
C ILE A 34 10.02 2.29 19.53
N LYS A 35 11.11 3.05 19.51
CA LYS A 35 12.48 2.54 19.30
C LYS A 35 12.91 1.56 20.39
N LYS A 36 12.62 1.87 21.65
CA LYS A 36 12.96 0.99 22.78
C LYS A 36 12.17 -0.32 22.75
N ALA A 37 10.89 -0.26 22.37
CA ALA A 37 10.03 -1.43 22.23
C ALA A 37 10.52 -2.32 21.09
N TYR A 38 10.82 -1.74 19.93
CA TYR A 38 11.42 -2.45 18.79
C TYR A 38 12.69 -3.20 19.21
N ARG A 39 13.65 -2.52 19.87
CA ARG A 39 14.89 -3.14 20.36
C ARG A 39 14.63 -4.31 21.30
N LYS A 40 13.72 -4.15 22.25
CA LYS A 40 13.34 -5.21 23.19
C LYS A 40 12.76 -6.42 22.46
N LEU A 41 11.87 -6.18 21.50
CA LEU A 41 11.14 -7.25 20.81
C LEU A 41 11.99 -8.01 19.81
N VAL A 42 12.85 -7.33 19.05
CA VAL A 42 13.83 -8.00 18.17
C VAL A 42 14.75 -8.91 18.98
N LEU A 43 15.28 -8.43 20.11
CA LEU A 43 16.12 -9.26 20.98
C LEU A 43 15.36 -10.39 21.67
N LYS A 44 14.04 -10.25 21.88
CA LYS A 44 13.18 -11.27 22.47
C LYS A 44 12.91 -12.38 21.46
N TRP A 45 12.63 -12.03 20.21
CA TRP A 45 12.21 -12.96 19.15
C TRP A 45 13.33 -13.36 18.19
N HIS A 46 14.59 -12.98 18.43
CA HIS A 46 15.72 -13.38 17.57
C HIS A 46 15.80 -14.90 17.39
N PRO A 47 16.00 -15.43 16.16
CA PRO A 47 15.98 -16.87 15.88
C PRO A 47 16.99 -17.66 16.71
N ASP A 48 18.15 -17.07 17.05
CA ASP A 48 19.14 -17.71 17.91
C ASP A 48 18.61 -18.09 19.31
N LYS A 49 17.59 -17.38 19.81
CA LYS A 49 16.96 -17.67 21.11
C LYS A 49 15.78 -18.63 21.00
N HIS A 50 15.26 -18.85 19.79
CA HIS A 50 14.12 -19.72 19.49
C HIS A 50 14.48 -20.77 18.43
N PRO A 51 15.49 -21.63 18.67
CA PRO A 51 15.93 -22.60 17.67
C PRO A 51 14.89 -23.69 17.37
N ALA A 52 13.96 -23.96 18.31
CA ALA A 52 12.90 -24.94 18.15
C ALA A 52 11.65 -24.37 17.42
N ASP A 53 11.36 -23.09 17.63
CA ASP A 53 10.16 -22.41 17.13
C ASP A 53 10.55 -21.28 16.16
N ARG A 54 11.47 -21.61 15.25
CA ARG A 54 12.09 -20.62 14.37
C ARG A 54 11.04 -19.91 13.51
N ASP A 55 10.15 -20.65 12.86
CA ASP A 55 9.15 -20.07 11.95
C ASP A 55 8.23 -19.06 12.64
N GLU A 56 7.80 -19.32 13.88
CA GLU A 56 6.99 -18.39 14.67
C GLU A 56 7.80 -17.13 15.03
N ALA A 57 9.07 -17.31 15.42
CA ALA A 57 9.98 -16.20 15.69
C ALA A 57 10.21 -15.31 14.46
N GLU A 58 10.36 -15.90 13.27
CA GLU A 58 10.50 -15.16 12.00
C GLU A 58 9.22 -14.38 11.67
N GLU A 59 8.03 -14.98 11.87
CA GLU A 59 6.75 -14.30 11.65
C GLU A 59 6.53 -13.13 12.63
N LYS A 60 6.86 -13.32 13.90
CA LYS A 60 6.79 -12.24 14.92
C LYS A 60 7.74 -11.10 14.57
N ILE A 61 9.00 -11.39 14.23
CA ILE A 61 9.97 -10.38 13.82
C ILE A 61 9.47 -9.62 12.58
N ARG A 62 8.86 -10.31 11.62
CA ARG A 62 8.29 -9.66 10.44
C ARG A 62 7.22 -8.64 10.82
N ALA A 63 6.26 -9.03 11.66
CA ALA A 63 5.22 -8.11 12.14
C ALA A 63 5.80 -6.93 12.94
N ILE A 64 6.85 -7.16 13.73
CA ILE A 64 7.57 -6.13 14.49
C ILE A 64 8.29 -5.15 13.53
N ASN A 65 8.96 -5.65 12.50
CA ASN A 65 9.62 -4.82 11.48
C ASN A 65 8.59 -3.99 10.70
N GLU A 66 7.51 -4.61 10.22
CA GLU A 66 6.42 -3.90 9.52
C GLU A 66 5.82 -2.78 10.40
N ALA A 67 5.57 -3.06 11.68
CA ALA A 67 5.08 -2.06 12.62
C ALA A 67 6.08 -0.93 12.87
N TYR A 68 7.36 -1.25 13.03
CA TYR A 68 8.40 -0.24 13.23
C TYR A 68 8.61 0.62 11.98
N GLU A 69 8.56 0.04 10.78
CA GLU A 69 8.68 0.78 9.50
C GLU A 69 7.56 1.83 9.33
N VAL A 70 6.34 1.51 9.77
CA VAL A 70 5.22 2.47 9.73
C VAL A 70 5.33 3.52 10.84
N LEU A 71 5.62 3.10 12.08
CA LEU A 71 5.56 3.98 13.25
C LEU A 71 6.80 4.86 13.43
N SER A 72 7.96 4.45 12.90
CA SER A 72 9.21 5.23 12.99
C SER A 72 9.29 6.34 11.93
N ASN A 73 8.65 6.17 10.78
CA ASN A 73 8.60 7.18 9.74
C ASN A 73 7.47 8.19 10.04
N PRO A 74 7.76 9.49 10.24
CA PRO A 74 6.73 10.47 10.61
C PRO A 74 5.59 10.60 9.60
N THR A 75 5.88 10.44 8.31
CA THR A 75 4.88 10.53 7.23
C THR A 75 3.95 9.32 7.28
N LYS A 76 4.51 8.10 7.38
CA LYS A 76 3.73 6.86 7.48
C LYS A 76 2.93 6.83 8.80
N LYS A 77 3.53 7.23 9.92
CA LYS A 77 2.86 7.30 11.23
C LYS A 77 1.69 8.29 11.22
N SER A 78 1.90 9.51 10.71
CA SER A 78 0.82 10.50 10.64
C SER A 78 -0.35 10.01 9.79
N ALA A 79 -0.06 9.39 8.64
CA ALA A 79 -1.09 8.78 7.81
C ALA A 79 -1.81 7.64 8.55
N TYR A 80 -1.06 6.78 9.23
CA TYR A 80 -1.61 5.68 10.03
C TYR A 80 -2.56 6.18 11.14
N ASP A 81 -2.12 7.16 11.93
CA ASP A 81 -2.90 7.71 13.04
C ASP A 81 -4.17 8.43 12.55
N GLN A 82 -4.07 9.18 11.44
CA GLN A 82 -5.22 9.82 10.80
C GLN A 82 -6.23 8.78 10.32
N GLN A 83 -5.75 7.73 9.66
CA GLN A 83 -6.58 6.64 9.16
C GLN A 83 -7.27 5.88 10.30
N ARG A 84 -6.53 5.52 11.36
CA ARG A 84 -7.09 4.87 12.56
C ARG A 84 -8.22 5.67 13.18
N ARG A 85 -8.00 6.97 13.43
CA ARG A 85 -9.03 7.87 13.99
C ARG A 85 -10.29 7.90 13.13
N ALA A 86 -10.11 7.90 11.81
CA ALA A 86 -11.24 7.97 10.91
C ALA A 86 -11.97 6.61 10.75
N VAL A 87 -11.26 5.47 10.90
CA VAL A 87 -11.89 4.15 11.06
C VAL A 87 -12.75 4.12 12.33
N GLU A 88 -12.24 4.68 13.43
CA GLU A 88 -13.01 4.81 14.69
C GLU A 88 -14.22 5.74 14.53
N GLN A 89 -14.08 6.87 13.83
CA GLN A 89 -15.20 7.78 13.52
C GLN A 89 -16.27 7.12 12.65
N ARG A 90 -15.84 6.32 11.67
CA ARG A 90 -16.72 5.51 10.83
C ARG A 90 -17.50 4.49 11.67
N LYS A 91 -16.83 3.78 12.59
CA LYS A 91 -17.49 2.86 13.55
C LYS A 91 -18.53 3.58 14.41
N GLN A 92 -18.33 4.87 14.69
CA GLN A 92 -19.28 5.72 15.43
C GLN A 92 -20.40 6.32 14.54
N GLY A 93 -20.43 6.03 13.24
CA GLY A 93 -21.42 6.58 12.31
C GLY A 93 -21.28 8.08 12.04
N LYS A 94 -20.13 8.69 12.38
CA LYS A 94 -19.89 10.12 12.15
C LYS A 94 -19.57 10.35 10.67
N VAL A 95 -20.48 11.03 9.98
CA VAL A 95 -20.30 11.43 8.59
C VAL A 95 -19.62 12.79 8.54
N LEU A 96 -18.55 12.91 7.77
CA LEU A 96 -17.86 14.16 7.49
C LEU A 96 -18.59 14.93 6.40
N ARG A 97 -18.68 16.26 6.56
CA ARG A 97 -19.02 17.13 5.44
C ARG A 97 -17.78 17.28 4.57
N SER A 98 -17.81 16.68 3.39
CA SER A 98 -16.68 16.79 2.48
C SER A 98 -16.45 18.23 2.02
N THR A 99 -15.18 18.60 1.97
CA THR A 99 -14.65 19.84 1.42
C THR A 99 -13.89 19.66 0.10
N ILE A 100 -13.72 18.42 -0.39
CA ILE A 100 -12.93 18.16 -1.60
C ILE A 100 -13.73 18.53 -2.84
N CYS A 101 -13.26 19.54 -3.59
CA CYS A 101 -13.68 19.78 -4.95
C CYS A 101 -12.95 18.80 -5.88
N VAL A 102 -13.64 17.72 -6.19
CA VAL A 102 -13.15 16.57 -6.97
C VAL A 102 -12.43 16.93 -8.28
N LYS A 103 -12.78 18.05 -8.95
CA LYS A 103 -12.13 18.40 -10.22
C LYS A 103 -10.86 19.25 -10.06
N THR A 104 -10.78 20.08 -9.02
CA THR A 104 -9.70 21.07 -8.86
C THR A 104 -8.66 20.65 -7.84
N ASP A 105 -9.07 19.87 -6.84
CA ASP A 105 -8.23 19.59 -5.67
C ASP A 105 -7.45 18.28 -5.84
N LEU A 106 -7.79 17.47 -6.86
CA LEU A 106 -7.10 16.20 -7.08
C LEU A 106 -5.81 16.39 -7.89
N PRO A 107 -4.70 15.77 -7.46
CA PRO A 107 -3.46 15.79 -8.21
C PRO A 107 -3.61 15.12 -9.57
N ARG A 108 -2.91 15.64 -10.58
CA ARG A 108 -2.91 15.06 -11.93
C ARG A 108 -2.23 13.69 -11.97
N GLU A 109 -1.15 13.53 -11.22
CA GLU A 109 -0.40 12.29 -11.05
C GLU A 109 -0.34 11.94 -9.58
N CYS A 110 -0.74 10.72 -9.23
CA CYS A 110 -0.87 10.32 -7.83
C CYS A 110 -0.65 8.83 -7.63
N MET A 111 -0.50 8.46 -6.37
CA MET A 111 -0.57 7.09 -5.88
C MET A 111 -1.83 6.97 -5.04
N LEU A 112 -2.59 5.90 -5.23
CA LEU A 112 -3.79 5.64 -4.43
C LEU A 112 -3.42 4.76 -3.25
N GLN A 113 -3.55 5.31 -2.06
CA GLN A 113 -3.26 4.61 -0.82
C GLN A 113 -4.58 4.21 -0.14
N PRO A 114 -4.87 2.91 0.03
CA PRO A 114 -6.03 2.47 0.79
C PRO A 114 -5.97 3.00 2.22
N VAL A 115 -7.05 3.62 2.65
CA VAL A 115 -7.20 4.06 4.03
C VAL A 115 -7.16 2.85 4.97
N GLY A 116 -6.35 2.95 6.03
CA GLY A 116 -6.06 1.86 6.96
C GLY A 116 -4.74 1.14 6.67
N TYR A 117 -4.13 1.41 5.52
CA TYR A 117 -2.90 0.75 5.07
C TYR A 117 -1.88 1.80 4.55
N PRO A 118 -1.16 2.50 5.45
CA PRO A 118 -0.30 3.65 5.15
C PRO A 118 1.01 3.31 4.42
N ASP A 119 1.24 2.03 4.15
CA ASP A 119 2.38 1.47 3.44
C ASP A 119 1.98 0.77 2.12
N LYS A 120 0.68 0.54 1.93
CA LYS A 120 0.14 -0.09 0.72
C LYS A 120 -0.27 0.93 -0.31
N PHE A 121 -0.03 0.59 -1.57
CA PHE A 121 -0.43 1.39 -2.72
C PHE A 121 -1.13 0.53 -3.75
N LEU A 122 -2.10 1.12 -4.44
CA LEU A 122 -2.69 0.53 -5.61
C LEU A 122 -1.63 0.39 -6.70
N ARG A 123 -1.38 -0.85 -7.13
CA ARG A 123 -0.41 -1.19 -8.16
C ARG A 123 -1.07 -1.92 -9.30
N TYR A 124 -0.64 -1.60 -10.52
CA TYR A 124 -1.00 -2.35 -11.70
C TYR A 124 0.17 -3.21 -12.18
N ARG A 125 -0.07 -4.48 -12.48
CA ARG A 125 0.91 -5.39 -13.08
C ARG A 125 0.32 -6.02 -14.34
N GLN A 126 0.99 -5.85 -15.48
CA GLN A 126 0.61 -6.53 -16.72
C GLN A 126 1.14 -7.97 -16.70
N GLY A 127 0.26 -8.96 -16.86
CA GLY A 127 0.70 -10.35 -16.99
C GLY A 127 1.07 -10.73 -18.43
N THR A 128 1.57 -11.96 -18.60
CA THR A 128 2.08 -12.49 -19.88
C THR A 128 1.02 -13.09 -20.81
N GLY A 129 -0.25 -13.18 -20.38
CA GLY A 129 -1.38 -13.75 -21.12
C GLY A 129 -2.50 -12.75 -21.44
N ARG A 130 -3.41 -13.13 -22.37
CA ARG A 130 -4.64 -12.35 -22.64
C ARG A 130 -5.51 -12.32 -21.37
N ASN A 131 -5.78 -11.12 -20.83
CA ASN A 131 -6.48 -10.87 -19.56
C ASN A 131 -5.72 -11.28 -18.27
N SER A 132 -4.39 -11.22 -18.28
CA SER A 132 -3.57 -11.56 -17.09
C SER A 132 -3.12 -10.35 -16.28
N ALA A 133 -3.61 -9.17 -16.63
CA ALA A 133 -3.33 -7.95 -15.90
C ALA A 133 -4.06 -7.94 -14.56
N GLN A 134 -3.37 -7.55 -13.49
CA GLN A 134 -3.88 -7.61 -12.13
C GLN A 134 -3.56 -6.31 -11.41
N CYS A 135 -4.42 -5.95 -10.46
CA CYS A 135 -4.29 -4.77 -9.64
C CYS A 135 -4.42 -5.17 -8.18
N PHE A 136 -3.54 -4.64 -7.37
CA PHE A 136 -3.36 -5.04 -5.98
C PHE A 136 -3.19 -3.80 -5.13
N ALA A 137 -3.55 -3.89 -3.86
CA ALA A 137 -3.08 -2.95 -2.86
C ALA A 137 -1.97 -3.64 -2.06
N GLN A 138 -0.72 -3.33 -2.40
CA GLN A 138 0.47 -4.01 -1.87
C GLN A 138 1.42 -3.02 -1.22
N SER A 139 2.08 -3.46 -0.16
CA SER A 139 3.29 -2.80 0.33
C SER A 139 4.49 -3.20 -0.53
N ARG A 140 5.60 -2.48 -0.37
CA ARG A 140 6.87 -2.81 -1.05
C ARG A 140 7.39 -4.18 -0.63
N ALA A 141 7.37 -4.46 0.67
CA ALA A 141 7.79 -5.74 1.22
C ALA A 141 6.95 -6.92 0.69
N GLU A 142 5.64 -6.74 0.50
CA GLU A 142 4.78 -7.76 -0.12
C GLU A 142 5.11 -7.98 -1.59
N ALA A 143 5.28 -6.90 -2.36
CA ALA A 143 5.61 -6.97 -3.78
C ALA A 143 6.91 -7.73 -4.05
N ARG A 144 7.94 -7.54 -3.20
CA ARG A 144 9.22 -8.27 -3.28
C ARG A 144 9.06 -9.76 -2.98
N ARG A 145 8.21 -10.13 -2.00
CA ARG A 145 8.03 -11.53 -1.57
C ARG A 145 7.29 -12.39 -2.57
N GLU A 146 6.28 -11.86 -3.25
CA GLU A 146 5.47 -12.61 -4.22
C GLU A 146 6.20 -12.99 -5.51
N GLY A 147 7.52 -12.77 -5.60
CA GLY A 147 8.35 -13.19 -6.73
C GLY A 147 8.07 -12.42 -8.01
N GLY A 148 7.65 -11.15 -7.91
CA GLY A 148 7.28 -10.29 -9.03
C GLY A 148 8.43 -9.46 -9.62
N ASP A 149 8.08 -8.65 -10.63
CA ASP A 149 8.94 -7.78 -11.47
C ASP A 149 9.72 -6.67 -10.71
N ILE A 150 9.78 -6.73 -9.39
CA ILE A 150 10.46 -5.75 -8.54
C ILE A 150 11.47 -6.50 -7.68
N THR A 151 12.74 -6.22 -7.91
CA THR A 151 13.81 -6.78 -7.10
C THR A 151 13.89 -6.07 -5.75
N LEU A 152 14.50 -6.74 -4.76
CA LEU A 152 14.80 -6.13 -3.45
C LEU A 152 15.66 -4.86 -3.55
N GLU A 153 16.39 -4.69 -4.65
CA GLU A 153 17.37 -3.62 -4.85
C GLU A 153 16.77 -2.37 -5.51
N GLU A 154 15.56 -2.44 -6.06
CA GLU A 154 15.03 -1.42 -6.95
C GLU A 154 13.89 -0.60 -6.32
N PHE A 155 14.19 0.65 -5.95
CA PHE A 155 13.21 1.60 -5.42
C PHE A 155 12.15 1.99 -6.45
N MET A 156 12.60 2.51 -7.60
CA MET A 156 11.76 3.18 -8.59
C MET A 156 10.67 2.29 -9.23
N PRO A 157 10.93 1.05 -9.67
CA PRO A 157 9.97 0.24 -10.40
C PRO A 157 8.67 -0.02 -9.63
N PHE A 158 8.74 -0.17 -8.30
CA PHE A 158 7.53 -0.27 -7.48
C PHE A 158 6.66 0.98 -7.61
N PHE A 159 7.24 2.16 -7.41
CA PHE A 159 6.48 3.41 -7.42
C PHE A 159 6.02 3.78 -8.83
N GLU A 160 6.81 3.48 -9.86
CA GLU A 160 6.38 3.63 -11.25
C GLU A 160 5.11 2.82 -11.54
N ALA A 161 5.03 1.57 -11.04
CA ALA A 161 3.84 0.72 -11.13
C ALA A 161 2.66 1.18 -10.23
N THR A 162 2.89 2.05 -9.24
CA THR A 162 1.83 2.70 -8.44
C THR A 162 1.32 4.01 -9.05
N LYS A 163 2.03 4.56 -10.04
CA LYS A 163 1.74 5.89 -10.59
C LYS A 163 0.49 5.87 -11.45
N LEU A 164 -0.53 6.58 -10.99
CA LEU A 164 -1.80 6.76 -11.67
C LEU A 164 -2.05 8.22 -12.05
N SER A 165 -2.94 8.42 -13.00
CA SER A 165 -3.41 9.75 -13.39
C SER A 165 -4.93 9.78 -13.57
N PHE A 166 -5.54 10.89 -13.18
CA PHE A 166 -6.95 11.16 -13.40
C PHE A 166 -7.16 11.92 -14.71
N TRP A 167 -8.17 11.50 -15.47
CA TRP A 167 -8.59 12.19 -16.69
C TRP A 167 -10.10 12.48 -16.64
N TRP A 168 -10.44 13.74 -16.40
CA TRP A 168 -11.82 14.21 -16.27
C TRP A 168 -12.53 14.29 -17.62
N LEU A 169 -13.79 13.86 -17.65
CA LEU A 169 -14.64 14.07 -18.82
C LEU A 169 -15.15 15.53 -18.85
N PRO A 170 -15.10 16.21 -20.01
CA PRO A 170 -15.56 17.60 -20.10
C PRO A 170 -17.04 17.79 -19.76
N GLU A 171 -17.87 16.78 -20.03
CA GLU A 171 -19.34 16.89 -20.01
C GLU A 171 -19.97 16.49 -18.66
N VAL A 172 -19.23 15.86 -17.74
CA VAL A 172 -19.79 15.31 -16.50
C VAL A 172 -18.96 15.70 -15.28
N ASN A 173 -19.62 16.24 -14.26
CA ASN A 173 -18.99 16.54 -12.97
C ASN A 173 -18.66 15.24 -12.23
N SER A 174 -17.45 15.16 -11.65
CA SER A 174 -16.96 14.05 -10.84
C SER A 174 -16.75 12.71 -11.56
N MET A 175 -16.88 12.64 -12.89
CA MET A 175 -16.58 11.44 -13.67
C MET A 175 -15.16 11.49 -14.29
N CYS A 176 -14.36 10.45 -14.05
CA CYS A 176 -12.98 10.35 -14.52
C CYS A 176 -12.64 8.99 -15.14
N ARG A 177 -11.49 8.94 -15.83
CA ARG A 177 -10.74 7.71 -16.10
C ARG A 177 -9.46 7.68 -15.27
N ILE A 178 -9.15 6.51 -14.74
CA ILE A 178 -7.89 6.24 -14.03
C ILE A 178 -6.95 5.52 -14.99
N ARG A 179 -5.74 6.04 -15.18
CA ARG A 179 -4.73 5.49 -16.10
C ARG A 179 -3.39 5.22 -15.41
N ALA A 180 -2.79 4.05 -15.66
CA ALA A 180 -1.40 3.76 -15.29
C ALA A 180 -0.41 4.45 -16.26
N ALA A 181 0.70 4.99 -15.73
CA ALA A 181 1.60 5.89 -16.47
C ALA A 181 2.62 5.19 -17.40
N GLU A 182 3.00 3.93 -17.15
CA GLU A 182 4.02 3.18 -17.93
C GLU A 182 3.71 3.02 -19.44
N LEU A 183 2.53 3.44 -19.91
CA LEU A 183 2.04 3.16 -21.26
C LEU A 183 2.09 4.35 -22.24
N GLY A 184 2.91 5.37 -21.97
CA GLY A 184 3.20 6.47 -22.92
C GLY A 184 1.92 7.19 -23.40
N THR A 185 1.32 8.02 -22.56
CA THR A 185 0.02 8.62 -22.85
C THR A 185 0.15 9.92 -23.67
N ARG A 186 -0.18 9.85 -24.97
CA ARG A 186 -0.68 10.99 -25.77
C ARG A 186 -2.03 10.59 -26.38
N GLU A 187 -3.07 11.41 -26.19
CA GLU A 187 -4.22 11.49 -27.11
C GLU A 187 -4.22 12.93 -27.67
N THR A 188 -4.84 13.31 -28.80
CA THR A 188 -6.26 13.15 -29.13
C THR A 188 -6.52 13.73 -30.53
N LYS A 189 -7.17 12.98 -31.43
CA LYS A 189 -8.20 13.50 -32.37
C LYS A 189 -9.11 12.33 -32.79
N GLY A 190 -10.23 12.17 -32.06
CA GLY A 190 -11.41 11.42 -32.52
C GLY A 190 -11.31 9.89 -32.54
N GLU A 191 -12.14 9.27 -31.70
CA GLU A 191 -12.82 7.98 -31.92
C GLU A 191 -12.12 6.63 -31.60
N SER A 192 -12.85 5.86 -30.78
CA SER A 192 -12.71 4.46 -30.33
C SER A 192 -11.52 4.10 -29.41
N VAL A 193 -11.83 3.36 -28.34
CA VAL A 193 -10.84 2.68 -27.47
C VAL A 193 -10.13 1.62 -28.34
N ARG A 194 -8.92 1.89 -28.81
CA ARG A 194 -8.11 0.91 -29.52
C ARG A 194 -7.51 -0.06 -28.51
N ALA A 195 -7.73 -1.36 -28.72
CA ALA A 195 -7.15 -2.42 -27.91
C ALA A 195 -5.61 -2.35 -27.97
N GLY A 196 -4.97 -2.47 -26.80
CA GLY A 196 -3.53 -2.76 -26.66
C GLY A 196 -2.59 -1.79 -27.38
N LYS A 197 -2.08 -0.80 -26.63
CA LYS A 197 -1.01 0.18 -26.95
C LYS A 197 -1.39 1.40 -27.80
N ALA A 198 -1.76 2.47 -27.10
CA ALA A 198 -0.93 3.64 -26.80
C ALA A 198 -1.88 4.67 -26.17
N GLY A 199 -1.77 4.95 -24.86
CA GLY A 199 -2.68 5.91 -24.21
C GLY A 199 -3.20 5.61 -22.80
N GLY A 200 -2.71 4.56 -22.13
CA GLY A 200 -3.06 4.26 -20.75
C GLY A 200 -4.05 3.11 -20.64
N LEU A 201 -3.82 2.25 -19.68
CA LEU A 201 -4.76 1.22 -19.28
C LEU A 201 -6.02 1.89 -18.72
N ASN A 202 -7.19 1.60 -19.30
CA ASN A 202 -8.46 1.93 -18.65
C ASN A 202 -8.75 0.78 -17.67
N LEU A 203 -8.60 1.01 -16.37
CA LEU A 203 -8.96 0.05 -15.34
C LEU A 203 -10.48 -0.17 -15.38
N ALA A 204 -10.92 -1.20 -16.10
CA ALA A 204 -12.30 -1.67 -16.12
C ALA A 204 -12.46 -2.73 -15.04
N PHE A 205 -13.30 -2.44 -14.05
CA PHE A 205 -13.64 -3.38 -13.00
C PHE A 205 -15.03 -3.94 -13.33
N LYS A 206 -15.08 -5.16 -13.87
CA LYS A 206 -16.36 -5.79 -14.21
C LYS A 206 -16.81 -6.76 -13.11
N PRO A 207 -18.09 -6.74 -12.72
CA PRO A 207 -18.69 -7.84 -11.98
C PRO A 207 -18.53 -9.13 -12.80
N ASP A 208 -17.96 -10.19 -12.25
CA ASP A 208 -17.97 -11.50 -12.91
C ASP A 208 -19.38 -12.08 -12.85
N ALA A 209 -19.98 -12.31 -14.01
CA ALA A 209 -21.31 -12.88 -14.14
C ALA A 209 -21.38 -14.38 -13.77
N HIS A 210 -20.23 -15.03 -13.54
CA HIS A 210 -20.13 -16.45 -13.23
C HIS A 210 -19.81 -16.76 -11.76
N GLU A 211 -19.53 -15.74 -10.95
CA GLU A 211 -19.39 -15.91 -9.51
C GLU A 211 -20.68 -15.38 -8.82
N SER A 212 -21.13 -16.09 -7.78
CA SER A 212 -22.48 -15.95 -7.20
C SER A 212 -22.88 -14.50 -6.87
N GLU A 213 -24.19 -14.22 -6.79
CA GLU A 213 -24.74 -12.89 -6.42
C GLU A 213 -24.21 -12.31 -5.09
N GLN A 214 -23.52 -13.13 -4.28
CA GLN A 214 -22.93 -12.75 -2.99
C GLN A 214 -21.39 -12.64 -3.02
N ASP A 215 -20.73 -13.13 -4.06
CA ASP A 215 -19.27 -13.05 -4.21
C ASP A 215 -18.93 -12.96 -5.70
N SER A 216 -18.93 -11.76 -6.27
CA SER A 216 -18.49 -11.53 -7.64
C SER A 216 -17.07 -10.96 -7.64
N ALA A 217 -16.05 -11.79 -7.91
CA ALA A 217 -14.70 -11.30 -8.12
C ALA A 217 -14.71 -10.36 -9.31
N VAL A 218 -14.05 -9.23 -9.12
CA VAL A 218 -13.88 -8.29 -10.19
C VAL A 218 -12.62 -8.63 -10.93
N LYS A 219 -12.78 -8.82 -12.24
CA LYS A 219 -11.63 -8.93 -13.13
C LYS A 219 -11.27 -7.54 -13.60
N LEU A 220 -10.04 -7.15 -13.28
CA LEU A 220 -9.37 -6.08 -13.99
C LEU A 220 -9.09 -6.58 -15.40
N ILE A 221 -9.89 -6.13 -16.34
CA ILE A 221 -9.65 -6.44 -17.74
C ILE A 221 -9.22 -5.17 -18.46
N GLU A 222 -8.25 -5.32 -19.36
CA GLU A 222 -7.97 -4.27 -20.33
C GLU A 222 -9.25 -4.01 -21.13
N ALA A 223 -9.66 -2.73 -21.22
CA ALA A 223 -10.82 -2.36 -22.02
C ALA A 223 -10.67 -2.87 -23.45
N ARG A 224 -11.63 -3.68 -23.92
CA ARG A 224 -11.59 -4.26 -25.27
C ARG A 224 -12.05 -3.24 -26.32
N LYS A 225 -11.56 -3.41 -27.55
CA LYS A 225 -12.06 -2.63 -28.69
C LYS A 225 -13.57 -2.84 -28.83
N GLY A 226 -14.33 -1.77 -28.74
CA GLY A 226 -15.81 -1.80 -28.82
C GLY A 226 -16.53 -1.85 -27.47
N GLU A 227 -15.82 -1.89 -26.34
CA GLU A 227 -16.46 -1.71 -25.03
C GLU A 227 -16.94 -0.27 -24.85
N LEU A 228 -18.11 -0.15 -24.21
CA LEU A 228 -18.73 1.11 -23.88
C LEU A 228 -17.83 1.88 -22.89
N LYS A 229 -17.62 3.18 -23.15
CA LYS A 229 -16.74 4.03 -22.33
C LYS A 229 -17.25 4.10 -20.89
N GLU A 230 -18.55 4.02 -20.73
CA GLU A 230 -19.27 4.07 -19.46
C GLU A 230 -18.88 2.89 -18.55
N MET A 231 -18.54 1.73 -19.11
CA MET A 231 -18.13 0.53 -18.37
C MET A 231 -16.74 0.62 -17.74
N VAL A 232 -15.95 1.64 -18.08
CA VAL A 232 -14.57 1.82 -17.61
C VAL A 232 -14.36 3.15 -16.87
N ASN A 233 -15.41 3.96 -16.77
CA ASN A 233 -15.38 5.26 -16.10
C ASN A 233 -15.75 5.12 -14.62
N TRP A 234 -15.21 6.03 -13.82
CA TRP A 234 -15.42 6.09 -12.38
C TRP A 234 -16.01 7.43 -11.98
N ILE A 235 -16.96 7.40 -11.07
CA ILE A 235 -17.38 8.59 -10.33
C ILE A 235 -16.48 8.66 -9.09
N VAL A 236 -15.66 9.69 -9.03
CA VAL A 236 -14.85 9.98 -7.85
C VAL A 236 -15.71 10.81 -6.92
N MET A 237 -15.90 10.29 -5.72
CA MET A 237 -16.67 10.97 -4.68
C MET A 237 -15.76 11.21 -3.50
N PRO A 238 -15.93 12.31 -2.78
CA PRO A 238 -15.23 12.44 -1.52
C PRO A 238 -15.68 11.36 -0.54
N SER A 239 -14.76 10.92 0.30
CA SER A 239 -15.10 9.96 1.33
C SER A 239 -16.09 10.58 2.34
N PRO A 240 -17.16 9.85 2.71
CA PRO A 240 -18.08 10.30 3.74
C PRO A 240 -17.50 10.17 5.17
N TYR A 241 -16.38 9.47 5.35
CA TYR A 241 -15.82 9.17 6.68
C TYR A 241 -14.39 9.64 6.88
N TYR A 242 -13.65 9.90 5.80
CA TYR A 242 -12.22 10.22 5.85
C TYR A 242 -11.94 11.56 5.18
N GLU A 243 -11.48 12.53 5.96
CA GLU A 243 -11.14 13.86 5.46
C GLU A 243 -9.99 13.78 4.46
N GLY A 244 -10.12 14.45 3.30
CA GLY A 244 -9.08 14.43 2.26
C GLY A 244 -9.00 13.15 1.44
N ALA A 245 -9.82 12.14 1.73
CA ALA A 245 -9.88 10.88 0.99
C ALA A 245 -11.03 10.86 -0.03
N VAL A 246 -10.94 9.94 -0.98
CA VAL A 246 -11.95 9.72 -2.03
C VAL A 246 -12.38 8.26 -2.09
N ARG A 247 -13.59 8.05 -2.62
CA ARG A 247 -14.18 6.76 -2.94
C ARG A 247 -14.50 6.71 -4.43
N PHE A 248 -14.46 5.51 -4.99
CA PHE A 248 -14.77 5.27 -6.40
C PHE A 248 -16.05 4.47 -6.54
N GLU A 249 -17.00 5.02 -7.29
CA GLU A 249 -18.25 4.36 -7.69
C GLU A 249 -18.25 4.08 -9.19
N ALA A 250 -18.75 2.92 -9.58
CA ALA A 250 -18.85 2.54 -10.99
C ALA A 250 -19.86 3.44 -11.71
N ALA A 251 -19.44 4.09 -12.81
CA ALA A 251 -20.30 5.01 -13.55
C ALA A 251 -21.48 4.33 -14.26
N TYR A 252 -21.29 3.09 -14.74
CA TYR A 252 -22.31 2.35 -15.49
C TYR A 252 -23.34 1.66 -14.60
N VAL A 253 -22.94 1.24 -13.39
CA VAL A 253 -23.81 0.57 -12.43
C VAL A 253 -23.69 1.30 -11.09
N PRO A 254 -24.48 2.36 -10.88
CA PRO A 254 -24.47 3.10 -9.62
C PRO A 254 -24.70 2.18 -8.42
N GLY A 255 -24.09 2.53 -7.29
CA GLY A 255 -24.07 1.73 -6.08
C GLY A 255 -23.00 0.65 -6.04
N TYR A 256 -22.12 0.52 -7.04
CA TYR A 256 -21.00 -0.44 -6.99
C TYR A 256 -19.69 0.27 -6.64
N TYR A 257 -18.99 -0.19 -5.60
CA TYR A 257 -17.80 0.46 -5.04
C TYR A 257 -16.57 -0.44 -4.96
N ILE A 258 -15.38 0.15 -5.01
CA ILE A 258 -14.13 -0.59 -4.78
C ILE A 258 -14.06 -1.05 -3.31
N ALA A 259 -13.75 -2.32 -3.13
CA ALA A 259 -13.50 -2.98 -1.86
C ALA A 259 -12.11 -3.62 -1.85
N PHE A 260 -11.52 -3.73 -0.67
CA PHE A 260 -10.22 -4.36 -0.45
C PHE A 260 -10.48 -5.61 0.38
N ARG A 261 -10.00 -6.73 -0.15
CA ARG A 261 -9.92 -8.00 0.53
C ARG A 261 -8.46 -8.19 0.96
N PRO A 262 -8.13 -8.00 2.25
CA PRO A 262 -6.79 -8.21 2.75
C PRO A 262 -6.26 -9.62 2.37
N PRO A 263 -4.94 -9.78 2.20
CA PRO A 263 -3.90 -8.77 2.41
C PRO A 263 -3.61 -7.87 1.20
N ILE A 264 -4.08 -8.21 -0.01
CA ILE A 264 -3.69 -7.49 -1.25
C ILE A 264 -4.81 -7.31 -2.29
N GLY A 265 -5.91 -8.05 -2.16
CA GLY A 265 -6.91 -8.22 -3.20
C GLY A 265 -7.86 -7.03 -3.30
N LEU A 266 -8.26 -6.65 -4.50
CA LEU A 266 -9.27 -5.62 -4.73
C LEU A 266 -10.45 -6.19 -5.49
N ARG A 267 -11.66 -5.76 -5.14
CA ARG A 267 -12.93 -6.15 -5.75
C ARG A 267 -13.83 -4.94 -5.92
N VAL A 268 -14.93 -5.09 -6.64
CA VAL A 268 -16.05 -4.13 -6.61
C VAL A 268 -17.24 -4.87 -6.06
N ILE A 269 -17.88 -4.28 -5.05
CA ILE A 269 -19.03 -4.85 -4.39
C ILE A 269 -20.26 -3.96 -4.63
N PRO A 270 -21.45 -4.53 -4.79
CA PRO A 270 -22.68 -3.76 -4.73
C PRO A 270 -22.88 -3.22 -3.31
N TYR A 271 -23.36 -1.98 -3.23
CA TYR A 271 -23.94 -1.41 -2.04
C TYR A 271 -25.45 -1.57 -2.12
N ALA A 272 -25.99 -2.44 -1.28
CA ALA A 272 -27.41 -2.53 -1.01
C ALA A 272 -27.69 -1.97 0.38
N GLU A 273 -28.87 -1.35 0.58
CA GLU A 273 -29.31 -0.92 1.91
C GLU A 273 -29.25 -2.10 2.89
N GLY A 274 -28.54 -1.93 4.00
CA GLY A 274 -28.36 -2.95 5.03
C GLY A 274 -27.12 -3.85 4.88
N MET A 275 -26.33 -3.73 3.80
CA MET A 275 -25.03 -4.39 3.73
C MET A 275 -23.95 -3.66 4.54
N ASP A 276 -23.05 -4.44 5.12
CA ASP A 276 -21.92 -3.90 5.86
C ASP A 276 -20.99 -3.14 4.90
N THR A 277 -20.98 -1.82 5.02
CA THR A 277 -20.11 -0.97 4.20
C THR A 277 -18.65 -1.15 4.54
N ASN A 278 -18.28 -1.78 5.66
CA ASN A 278 -16.90 -1.87 6.17
C ASN A 278 -15.89 -2.32 5.11
N CYS A 279 -16.32 -3.12 4.12
CA CYS A 279 -15.48 -3.57 3.02
C CYS A 279 -15.18 -2.51 1.95
N ILE A 280 -15.98 -1.45 1.86
CA ILE A 280 -15.74 -0.35 0.91
C ILE A 280 -14.52 0.44 1.35
N VAL A 281 -13.61 0.62 0.41
CA VAL A 281 -12.31 1.27 0.60
C VAL A 281 -12.38 2.71 0.17
N ASP A 282 -11.93 3.57 1.06
CA ASP A 282 -11.59 4.95 0.74
C ASP A 282 -10.08 5.03 0.47
N PHE A 283 -9.67 5.94 -0.40
CA PHE A 283 -8.29 6.12 -0.81
C PHE A 283 -7.81 7.52 -0.45
N GLN A 284 -6.67 7.57 0.23
CA GLN A 284 -5.89 8.79 0.32
C GLN A 284 -5.14 8.98 -1.00
N LEU A 285 -5.16 10.21 -1.50
CA LEU A 285 -4.42 10.60 -2.71
C LEU A 285 -3.09 11.17 -2.30
N ILE A 286 -2.01 10.50 -2.72
CA ILE A 286 -0.64 10.95 -2.47
C ILE A 286 -0.08 11.48 -3.78
N ASP A 287 0.44 12.71 -3.78
CA ASP A 287 1.16 13.25 -4.93
C ASP A 287 2.36 12.34 -5.23
N TYR A 288 2.51 11.95 -6.51
CA TYR A 288 3.59 11.05 -6.91
C TYR A 288 4.99 11.58 -6.55
N ALA A 289 5.18 12.90 -6.53
CA ALA A 289 6.44 13.52 -6.12
C ALA A 289 6.84 13.20 -4.67
N GLN A 290 5.90 12.78 -3.83
CA GLN A 290 6.16 12.37 -2.45
C GLN A 290 6.60 10.91 -2.31
N MET A 291 6.76 10.15 -3.39
CA MET A 291 7.15 8.72 -3.33
C MET A 291 8.40 8.47 -2.47
N PHE A 292 9.40 9.37 -2.51
CA PHE A 292 10.62 9.25 -1.71
C PHE A 292 10.38 9.34 -0.20
N LYS A 293 9.24 9.86 0.27
CA LYS A 293 8.85 9.82 1.69
C LYS A 293 8.55 8.40 2.18
N PHE A 294 8.35 7.46 1.26
CA PHE A 294 8.03 6.07 1.53
C PHE A 294 9.20 5.12 1.27
N ILE A 295 10.39 5.64 0.95
CA ILE A 295 11.61 4.82 0.87
C ILE A 295 11.89 4.16 2.22
N GLU A 296 12.28 2.90 2.19
CA GLU A 296 12.60 2.11 3.39
C GLU A 296 14.10 2.21 3.67
N LEU A 297 14.47 2.07 4.96
CA LEU A 297 15.88 2.10 5.35
C LEU A 297 16.67 0.99 4.64
N GLU A 298 16.07 -0.20 4.48
CA GLU A 298 16.66 -1.34 3.76
C GLU A 298 17.18 -0.94 2.37
N GLU A 299 16.42 -0.14 1.63
CA GLU A 299 16.73 0.25 0.26
C GLU A 299 17.93 1.19 0.21
N VAL A 300 17.97 2.11 1.16
CA VAL A 300 19.07 3.07 1.28
C VAL A 300 20.36 2.33 1.67
N LEU A 301 20.27 1.40 2.62
CA LEU A 301 21.41 0.59 3.05
C LEU A 301 21.92 -0.34 1.95
N ARG A 302 21.03 -1.00 1.20
CA ARG A 302 21.41 -1.84 0.05
C ARG A 302 22.09 -1.02 -1.04
N SER A 303 21.56 0.16 -1.34
CA SER A 303 22.16 1.06 -2.32
C SER A 303 23.57 1.47 -1.91
N ALA A 304 23.80 1.78 -0.63
CA ALA A 304 25.12 2.07 -0.09
C ALA A 304 26.09 0.87 -0.14
N MET A 305 25.56 -0.35 -0.17
CA MET A 305 26.30 -1.60 -0.28
C MET A 305 26.48 -2.07 -1.73
N HIS A 306 26.00 -1.32 -2.72
CA HIS A 306 26.06 -1.74 -4.12
C HIS A 306 27.52 -1.94 -4.58
N GLY A 307 27.82 -3.14 -5.09
CA GLY A 307 29.18 -3.52 -5.50
C GLY A 307 30.12 -3.90 -4.36
N VAL A 308 29.67 -3.86 -3.10
CA VAL A 308 30.46 -4.26 -1.93
C VAL A 308 30.21 -5.74 -1.65
N THR A 309 31.24 -6.56 -1.90
CA THR A 309 31.15 -8.03 -1.74
C THR A 309 31.65 -8.54 -0.40
N ASN A 310 32.30 -7.68 0.39
CA ASN A 310 32.91 -8.01 1.68
C ASN A 310 32.24 -7.21 2.81
N TRP A 311 32.77 -7.38 4.03
CA TRP A 311 32.38 -6.63 5.21
C TRP A 311 32.59 -5.11 5.02
N MET A 312 31.53 -4.34 5.27
CA MET A 312 31.54 -2.88 5.33
C MET A 312 31.56 -2.42 6.79
N PRO A 313 32.58 -1.66 7.24
CA PRO A 313 32.58 -1.00 8.54
C PRO A 313 31.40 -0.03 8.69
N LEU A 314 30.77 -0.04 9.87
CA LEU A 314 29.58 0.77 10.12
C LEU A 314 29.86 2.28 9.99
N ASP A 315 31.07 2.72 10.34
CA ASP A 315 31.47 4.13 10.18
C ASP A 315 31.41 4.58 8.72
N LEU A 316 31.85 3.73 7.78
CA LEU A 316 31.79 4.04 6.35
C LEU A 316 30.35 4.03 5.84
N LEU A 317 29.52 3.10 6.31
CA LEU A 317 28.10 3.05 5.98
C LEU A 317 27.36 4.31 6.45
N LYS A 318 27.67 4.81 7.66
CA LYS A 318 27.13 6.06 8.21
C LYS A 318 27.60 7.31 7.46
N MET A 319 28.73 7.23 6.74
CA MET A 319 29.25 8.31 5.91
C MET A 319 28.61 8.37 4.52
N ASP A 320 27.86 7.35 4.11
CA ASP A 320 27.16 7.36 2.83
C ASP A 320 26.12 8.50 2.76
N ALA A 321 26.13 9.24 1.65
CA ALA A 321 25.32 10.43 1.47
C ALA A 321 23.81 10.11 1.46
N ASN A 322 23.42 8.97 0.91
CA ASN A 322 22.01 8.56 0.86
C ASN A 322 21.54 8.15 2.25
N VAL A 323 22.37 7.43 3.01
CA VAL A 323 22.08 7.07 4.41
C VAL A 323 21.89 8.33 5.25
N GLN A 324 22.81 9.29 5.17
CA GLN A 324 22.67 10.57 5.89
C GLN A 324 21.42 11.35 5.47
N ALA A 325 21.13 11.40 4.17
CA ALA A 325 19.95 12.07 3.64
C ALA A 325 18.65 11.40 4.11
N TYR A 326 18.63 10.08 4.26
CA TYR A 326 17.46 9.35 4.76
C TYR A 326 17.12 9.75 6.20
N PHE A 327 18.10 9.67 7.11
CA PHE A 327 17.91 10.05 8.51
C PHE A 327 17.49 11.52 8.65
N THR A 328 18.11 12.41 7.88
CA THR A 328 17.85 13.86 7.97
C THR A 328 16.53 14.26 7.31
N ASN A 329 16.22 13.77 6.11
CA ASN A 329 15.13 14.30 5.27
C ASN A 329 13.85 13.45 5.29
N ILE A 330 13.97 12.17 5.65
CA ILE A 330 12.84 11.22 5.69
C ILE A 330 12.41 10.98 7.12
N LEU A 331 13.33 10.53 7.97
CA LEU A 331 13.03 10.30 9.38
C LEU A 331 13.01 11.59 10.21
N GLY A 332 13.85 12.57 9.87
CA GLY A 332 13.96 13.82 10.62
C GLY A 332 14.66 13.66 11.98
N VAL A 333 15.52 12.64 12.11
CA VAL A 333 16.15 12.23 13.37
C VAL A 333 17.68 12.19 13.22
N PRO A 334 18.44 12.29 14.32
CA PRO A 334 19.89 12.09 14.28
C PRO A 334 20.24 10.69 13.76
N MET A 335 21.43 10.56 13.17
CA MET A 335 21.99 9.26 12.78
C MET A 335 21.92 8.30 13.96
N TRP A 336 21.51 7.07 13.69
CA TRP A 336 21.44 6.02 14.69
C TRP A 336 22.80 5.69 15.33
N GLU A 337 22.73 5.30 16.60
CA GLU A 337 23.89 4.79 17.32
C GLU A 337 24.22 3.37 16.85
N ASP A 338 25.42 2.88 17.16
CA ASP A 338 25.88 1.54 16.76
C ASP A 338 24.92 0.44 17.21
N ASP A 339 24.42 0.56 18.45
CA ASP A 339 23.43 -0.36 19.04
C ASP A 339 22.12 -0.45 18.25
N ASP A 340 21.70 0.66 17.66
CA ASP A 340 20.44 0.73 16.91
C ASP A 340 20.58 0.05 15.55
N PHE A 341 21.70 0.30 14.87
CA PHE A 341 22.06 -0.43 13.65
C PHE A 341 22.20 -1.93 13.92
N GLN A 342 22.90 -2.31 15.00
CA GLN A 342 23.00 -3.71 15.39
C GLN A 342 21.62 -4.34 15.59
N THR A 343 20.72 -3.63 16.27
CA THR A 343 19.34 -4.09 16.49
C THR A 343 18.60 -4.26 15.16
N TYR A 344 18.69 -3.27 14.26
CA TYR A 344 18.07 -3.34 12.94
C TYR A 344 18.58 -4.54 12.13
N PHE A 345 19.89 -4.76 12.06
CA PHE A 345 20.46 -5.90 11.33
C PHE A 345 20.10 -7.24 11.96
N ALA A 346 19.98 -7.31 13.29
CA ALA A 346 19.49 -8.49 13.98
C ALA A 346 18.00 -8.76 13.70
N GLY A 347 17.19 -7.71 13.50
CA GLY A 347 15.79 -7.81 13.10
C GLY A 347 15.60 -8.20 11.64
N HIS A 348 16.59 -7.94 10.78
CA HIS A 348 16.59 -8.24 9.35
C HIS A 348 17.66 -9.28 9.01
N PHE A 349 17.75 -10.32 9.83
CA PHE A 349 18.77 -11.37 9.78
C PHE A 349 18.69 -12.23 8.51
N ASP A 350 17.55 -12.22 7.81
CA ASP A 350 17.31 -12.90 6.54
C ASP A 350 18.08 -12.25 5.39
N ILE A 351 18.34 -10.94 5.51
CA ILE A 351 19.03 -10.12 4.51
C ILE A 351 20.46 -9.78 4.94
N TRP A 352 20.65 -9.46 6.21
CA TRP A 352 21.87 -8.87 6.72
C TRP A 352 22.64 -9.84 7.62
N GLU A 353 23.96 -9.70 7.61
CA GLU A 353 24.83 -10.30 8.60
C GLU A 353 25.66 -9.19 9.25
N TYR A 354 25.62 -9.12 10.57
CA TYR A 354 26.33 -8.11 11.36
C TYR A 354 27.32 -8.77 12.31
N ARG A 355 28.55 -8.25 12.32
CA ARG A 355 29.62 -8.67 13.21
C ARG A 355 29.90 -7.62 14.26
N THR A 356 29.52 -7.92 15.50
CA THR A 356 29.71 -7.02 16.65
C THR A 356 31.19 -6.78 16.95
N ASP A 357 32.06 -7.77 16.75
CA ASP A 357 33.50 -7.67 17.00
C ASP A 357 34.19 -6.69 16.05
N LEU A 358 33.81 -6.72 14.77
CA LEU A 358 34.38 -5.87 13.73
C LEU A 358 33.57 -4.60 13.46
N ARG A 359 32.42 -4.42 14.14
CA ARG A 359 31.42 -3.37 13.87
C ARG A 359 31.17 -3.22 12.37
N SER A 360 30.97 -4.34 11.71
CA SER A 360 30.89 -4.42 10.25
C SER A 360 29.66 -5.22 9.83
N VAL A 361 29.11 -4.86 8.68
CA VAL A 361 27.92 -5.49 8.10
C VAL A 361 28.21 -6.01 6.70
N ARG A 362 27.49 -7.05 6.28
CA ARG A 362 27.43 -7.49 4.88
C ARG A 362 26.02 -7.95 4.51
N LEU A 363 25.75 -7.94 3.22
CA LEU A 363 24.58 -8.63 2.65
C LEU A 363 24.85 -10.14 2.64
N ARG A 364 23.81 -10.94 2.87
CA ARG A 364 23.86 -12.40 2.82
C ARG A 364 23.92 -12.98 1.41
#